data_AF-D6WXB8-F1
#
_entry.id   AF-D6WXB8-F1
#
_cell.length_a   1.000
_cell.length_b   1.000
_cell.length_c   1.000
_cell.angle_alpha   90.00
_cell.angle_beta   90.00
_cell.angle_gamma   90.00
#
_symmetry.space_group_name_H-M   'P 1'
#
loop_
_entity.id
_entity.type
_entity.pdbx_description
1 polymer ?
#
loop_
_entity_poly.entity_id
_entity_poly.type
_entity_poly.pdbx_seq_one_letter_code
_entity_poly.pdbx_strand_id
1 'polypeptide(L)'
;MAKIFNAIIVAIIVCCLKCSDGSVCISEDACNCQINANSRIDLKQISPNVLFDSDSSGNSFYFWGCRDGTQNITVNGTVKPFTGSLIWANATEGKPLGFSKEIRFNLHDEKEKFYEIVYKDGENVKASVHLVCTLEDTFIKILIANSTNPQLALGSPHACVITEKSGLSTGSVLLLIFFISFGAYFVGGILILYFMRGARGLETIPNVDFWRSLPGLVKDGIIFLFSGCSASSITTPETYDRI
;
A
#
# COMPACT_ATOMS: atom_id res chain seq x y z
N MET A 1 -34.09 7.62 -23.07
CA MET A 1 -32.75 7.04 -23.31
C MET A 1 -31.63 7.74 -22.54
N ALA A 2 -31.58 9.08 -22.44
CA ALA A 2 -30.55 9.80 -21.66
C ALA A 2 -30.43 9.38 -20.18
N LYS A 3 -31.55 8.98 -19.54
CA LYS A 3 -31.56 8.47 -18.16
C LYS A 3 -30.83 7.13 -17.99
N ILE A 4 -30.86 6.26 -19.00
CA ILE A 4 -30.20 4.94 -18.97
C ILE A 4 -28.69 5.11 -19.19
N PHE A 5 -28.30 6.02 -20.08
CA PHE A 5 -26.90 6.34 -20.34
C PHE A 5 -26.21 6.94 -19.11
N ASN A 6 -26.85 7.91 -18.44
CA ASN A 6 -26.35 8.46 -17.18
C ASN A 6 -26.34 7.41 -16.06
N ALA A 7 -27.32 6.52 -16.01
CA ALA A 7 -27.35 5.43 -15.02
C ALA A 7 -26.21 4.42 -15.22
N ILE A 8 -25.83 4.12 -16.47
CA ILE A 8 -24.71 3.22 -16.78
C ILE A 8 -23.37 3.89 -16.42
N ILE A 9 -23.19 5.17 -16.74
CA ILE A 9 -21.98 5.93 -16.35
C ILE A 9 -21.84 6.00 -14.83
N VAL A 10 -22.93 6.31 -14.12
CA VAL A 10 -22.93 6.33 -12.65
C VAL A 10 -22.69 4.93 -12.10
N ALA A 11 -23.28 3.87 -12.67
CA ALA A 11 -23.05 2.50 -12.23
C ALA A 11 -21.61 2.04 -12.44
N ILE A 12 -20.95 2.42 -13.55
CA ILE A 12 -19.53 2.10 -13.79
C ILE A 12 -18.64 2.86 -12.80
N ILE A 13 -18.91 4.15 -12.56
CA ILE A 13 -18.18 4.96 -11.56
C ILE A 13 -18.36 4.39 -10.15
N VAL A 14 -19.58 3.99 -9.78
CA VAL A 14 -19.90 3.40 -8.47
C VAL A 14 -19.33 1.98 -8.33
N CYS A 15 -19.26 1.20 -9.41
CA CYS A 15 -18.65 -0.13 -9.38
C CYS A 15 -17.12 -0.05 -9.23
N CYS A 16 -16.48 0.97 -9.82
CA CYS A 16 -15.04 1.24 -9.63
C CYS A 16 -14.69 1.81 -8.24
N LEU A 17 -15.67 2.29 -7.47
CA LEU A 17 -15.49 2.85 -6.12
C LEU A 17 -15.56 1.82 -4.99
N LYS A 18 -15.71 0.52 -5.27
CA LYS A 18 -15.60 -0.50 -4.22
C LYS A 18 -14.13 -0.69 -3.83
N CYS A 19 -13.65 0.19 -2.95
CA CYS A 19 -12.40 0.00 -2.25
C CYS A 19 -12.57 -1.17 -1.27
N SER A 20 -11.68 -2.14 -1.38
CA SER A 20 -11.57 -3.25 -0.43
C SER A 20 -11.00 -2.70 0.87
N ASP A 21 -11.84 -2.56 1.90
CA ASP A 21 -11.41 -2.26 3.26
C ASP A 21 -10.70 -3.50 3.84
N GLY A 22 -9.39 -3.60 3.61
CA GLY A 22 -8.51 -4.40 4.45
C GLY A 22 -8.11 -3.56 5.65
N SER A 23 -8.74 -3.74 6.81
CA SER A 23 -8.35 -3.04 8.04
C SER A 23 -7.34 -3.82 8.88
N VAL A 24 -6.88 -4.98 8.40
CA VAL A 24 -5.99 -5.89 9.15
C VAL A 24 -4.55 -5.64 8.73
N CYS A 25 -3.69 -5.29 9.69
CA CYS A 25 -2.26 -5.21 9.47
C CYS A 25 -1.66 -6.61 9.30
N ILE A 26 -1.03 -6.86 8.16
CA ILE A 26 -0.21 -8.05 7.93
C ILE A 26 1.24 -7.66 8.17
N SER A 27 1.85 -8.24 9.21
CA SER A 27 3.27 -8.02 9.51
C SER A 27 4.14 -8.80 8.51
N GLU A 28 4.80 -8.10 7.59
CA GLU A 28 5.84 -8.72 6.75
C GLU A 28 7.13 -8.93 7.54
N ASP A 29 7.48 -7.94 8.36
CA ASP A 29 8.67 -7.90 9.22
C ASP A 29 8.30 -7.39 10.62
N ALA A 30 9.23 -7.51 11.58
CA ALA A 30 9.10 -6.91 12.92
C ALA A 30 8.89 -5.38 12.89
N CYS A 31 9.18 -4.74 11.76
CA CYS A 31 9.21 -3.28 11.59
C CYS A 31 8.33 -2.76 10.45
N ASN A 32 7.70 -3.65 9.68
CA ASN A 32 6.85 -3.28 8.57
C ASN A 32 5.48 -3.93 8.71
N CYS A 33 4.47 -3.08 8.73
CA CYS A 33 3.08 -3.47 8.86
C CYS A 33 2.33 -2.98 7.62
N GLN A 34 1.91 -3.91 6.77
CA GLN A 34 1.14 -3.60 5.57
C GLN A 34 -0.36 -3.67 5.91
N ILE A 35 -1.06 -2.55 5.80
CA ILE A 35 -2.51 -2.47 6.10
C ILE A 35 -3.32 -2.75 4.84
N ASN A 36 -2.97 -2.06 3.75
CA ASN A 36 -3.59 -2.20 2.43
C ASN A 36 -2.50 -2.12 1.37
N ALA A 37 -2.80 -2.39 0.10
CA ALA A 37 -1.83 -2.27 -1.00
C ALA A 37 -1.05 -0.93 -1.01
N ASN A 38 -1.66 0.13 -0.48
CA ASN A 38 -1.12 1.49 -0.52
C ASN A 38 -0.84 2.09 0.86
N SER A 39 -1.18 1.40 1.94
CA SER A 39 -1.05 1.94 3.30
C SER A 39 -0.20 1.01 4.14
N ARG A 40 0.85 1.55 4.74
CA ARG A 40 1.78 0.81 5.58
C ARG A 40 2.24 1.64 6.78
N ILE A 41 2.70 0.97 7.82
CA ILE A 41 3.42 1.56 8.94
C ILE A 41 4.85 1.01 8.87
N ASP A 42 5.82 1.92 8.78
CA ASP A 42 7.24 1.56 8.67
C ASP A 42 8.01 2.16 9.83
N LEU A 43 8.46 1.28 10.73
CA LEU A 43 9.17 1.64 11.95
C LEU A 43 10.69 1.52 11.79
N LYS A 44 11.21 1.22 10.58
CA LYS A 44 12.66 0.98 10.35
C LYS A 44 13.54 2.18 10.69
N GLN A 45 12.99 3.39 10.54
CA GLN A 45 13.68 4.65 10.80
C GLN A 45 13.52 5.16 12.24
N ILE A 46 12.81 4.43 13.12
CA ILE A 46 12.87 4.73 14.55
C ILE A 46 14.34 4.75 14.96
N SER A 47 14.71 5.84 15.62
CA SER A 47 16.06 6.21 16.05
C SER A 47 16.98 5.01 16.28
N PRO A 48 18.22 5.02 15.78
CA PRO A 48 19.16 3.92 16.02
C PRO A 48 19.50 3.74 17.51
N ASN A 49 19.19 4.74 18.34
CA ASN A 49 19.45 4.73 19.77
C ASN A 49 18.31 4.08 20.56
N VAL A 50 18.67 3.46 21.68
CA VAL A 50 17.70 2.91 22.64
C VAL A 50 16.81 4.02 23.19
N LEU A 51 15.50 3.80 23.17
CA LEU A 51 14.53 4.65 23.85
C LEU A 51 14.35 4.09 25.26
N PHE A 52 14.26 4.96 26.25
CA PHE A 52 14.01 4.51 27.62
C PHE A 52 13.10 5.47 28.36
N ASP A 53 12.39 4.94 29.33
CA ASP A 53 11.61 5.69 30.30
C ASP A 53 11.69 5.00 31.67
N SER A 54 11.55 5.77 32.73
CA SER A 54 11.67 5.30 34.11
C SER A 54 10.49 5.81 34.93
N ASP A 55 9.84 4.92 35.68
CA ASP A 55 8.78 5.29 36.60
C ASP A 55 9.33 5.84 37.92
N SER A 56 8.45 6.42 38.73
CA SER A 56 8.78 6.88 40.09
C SER A 56 9.10 5.75 41.07
N SER A 57 8.79 4.50 40.71
CA SER A 57 9.00 3.30 41.52
C SER A 57 10.37 2.66 41.31
N GLY A 58 11.19 3.22 40.41
CA GLY A 58 12.52 2.72 40.05
C GLY A 58 12.54 1.67 38.94
N ASN A 59 11.40 1.42 38.29
CA ASN A 59 11.33 0.56 37.10
C ASN A 59 11.72 1.34 35.86
N SER A 60 12.69 0.82 35.12
CA SER A 60 13.16 1.37 33.85
C SER A 60 12.84 0.40 32.72
N PHE A 61 12.33 0.93 31.62
CA PHE A 61 12.05 0.18 30.41
C PHE A 61 12.94 0.69 29.29
N TYR A 62 13.60 -0.25 28.60
CA TYR A 62 14.49 0.03 27.48
C TYR A 62 13.92 -0.63 26.22
N PHE A 63 13.75 0.17 25.18
CA PHE A 63 13.13 -0.24 23.93
C PHE A 63 14.07 0.04 22.76
N TRP A 64 14.43 -1.02 22.05
CA TRP A 64 15.33 -1.02 20.90
C TRP A 64 14.60 -1.00 19.55
N GLY A 65 13.28 -0.84 19.56
CA GLY A 65 12.46 -0.92 18.36
C GLY A 65 12.44 -2.34 17.81
N CYS A 66 12.48 -2.48 16.49
CA CYS A 66 12.37 -3.76 15.81
C CYS A 66 13.69 -4.54 15.71
N ARG A 67 14.67 -4.21 16.54
CA ARG A 67 15.95 -4.90 16.63
C ARG A 67 16.17 -5.35 18.06
N ASP A 68 16.90 -6.44 18.22
CA ASP A 68 17.36 -6.87 19.53
C ASP A 68 18.70 -6.20 19.82
N GLY A 69 18.74 -5.41 20.89
CA GLY A 69 19.95 -4.75 21.35
C GLY A 69 20.33 -5.22 22.75
N THR A 70 21.60 -5.02 23.11
CA THR A 70 22.12 -5.39 24.44
C THR A 70 22.26 -4.14 25.29
N GLN A 71 21.54 -4.09 26.40
CA GLN A 71 21.63 -3.04 27.39
C GLN A 71 22.39 -3.53 28.63
N ASN A 72 23.44 -2.80 29.00
CA ASN A 72 24.17 -3.04 30.25
C ASN A 72 23.46 -2.32 31.39
N ILE A 73 22.95 -3.07 32.37
CA ILE A 73 22.14 -2.54 33.47
C ILE A 73 22.80 -2.94 34.79
N THR A 74 22.86 -2.00 35.73
CA THR A 74 23.40 -2.26 37.08
C THR A 74 22.31 -2.84 37.96
N VAL A 75 22.47 -4.11 38.34
CA VAL A 75 21.53 -4.87 39.16
C VAL A 75 22.26 -5.37 40.40
N ASN A 76 21.77 -5.02 41.60
CA ASN A 76 22.45 -5.27 42.88
C ASN A 76 23.92 -4.82 42.88
N GLY A 77 24.19 -3.64 42.30
CA GLY A 77 25.55 -3.08 42.21
C GLY A 77 26.48 -3.77 41.19
N THR A 78 26.00 -4.79 40.46
CA THR A 78 26.77 -5.48 39.42
C THR A 78 26.19 -5.16 38.04
N VAL A 79 27.05 -4.81 37.08
CA VAL A 79 26.62 -4.59 35.69
C VAL A 79 26.36 -5.93 35.01
N LYS A 80 25.13 -6.14 34.52
CA LYS A 80 24.72 -7.32 33.77
C LYS A 80 24.20 -6.92 32.38
N PRO A 81 24.59 -7.64 31.32
CA PRO A 81 24.05 -7.42 29.99
C PRO A 81 22.70 -8.14 29.82
N PHE A 82 21.72 -7.43 29.26
CA PHE A 82 20.44 -8.01 28.87
C PHE A 82 20.19 -7.73 27.39
N THR A 83 19.79 -8.74 26.64
CA THR A 83 19.55 -8.62 25.19
C THR A 83 18.08 -8.83 24.88
N GLY A 84 17.48 -7.92 24.14
CA GLY A 84 16.10 -7.98 23.70
C GLY A 84 15.65 -6.70 22.99
N SER A 85 14.45 -6.74 22.42
CA SER A 85 13.81 -5.60 21.80
C SER A 85 13.14 -4.71 22.86
N LEU A 86 12.54 -5.33 23.88
CA LEU A 86 12.02 -4.65 25.07
C LEU A 86 12.61 -5.30 26.32
N ILE A 87 13.23 -4.49 27.18
CA ILE A 87 13.88 -4.93 28.42
C ILE A 87 13.30 -4.13 29.58
N TRP A 88 12.94 -4.82 30.66
CA TRP A 88 12.59 -4.19 31.92
C TRP A 88 13.68 -4.46 32.96
N ALA A 89 13.98 -3.46 33.77
CA ALA A 89 14.83 -3.63 34.91
C ALA A 89 14.52 -2.64 36.03
N ASN A 90 14.92 -3.03 37.23
CA ASN A 90 14.96 -2.20 38.43
C ASN A 90 16.33 -2.39 39.10
N ALA A 91 16.56 -1.78 40.26
CA ALA A 91 17.80 -1.91 41.02
C ALA A 91 18.13 -3.36 41.42
N THR A 92 17.12 -4.23 41.56
CA THR A 92 17.27 -5.60 42.09
C THR A 92 17.25 -6.71 41.05
N GLU A 93 16.52 -6.52 39.94
CA GLU A 93 16.35 -7.52 38.88
C GLU A 93 16.23 -6.84 37.51
N GLY A 94 16.64 -7.54 36.45
CA GLY A 94 16.33 -7.18 35.07
C GLY A 94 15.99 -8.43 34.26
N LYS A 95 15.12 -8.29 33.26
CA LYS A 95 14.78 -9.36 32.32
C LYS A 95 14.35 -8.80 30.95
N PRO A 96 14.64 -9.53 29.85
CA PRO A 96 14.03 -9.23 28.56
C PRO A 96 12.54 -9.58 28.61
N LEU A 97 11.70 -8.64 28.16
CA LEU A 97 10.25 -8.84 28.06
C LEU A 97 9.83 -9.36 26.70
N GLY A 98 10.62 -9.11 25.67
CA GLY A 98 10.35 -9.62 24.34
C GLY A 98 11.46 -9.35 23.34
N PHE A 99 11.46 -10.15 22.28
CA PHE A 99 12.40 -10.07 21.18
C PHE A 99 11.76 -9.51 19.92
N SER A 100 12.56 -8.97 19.01
CA SER A 100 12.12 -8.37 17.75
C SER A 100 11.24 -9.33 16.92
N LYS A 101 11.60 -10.61 16.88
CA LYS A 101 10.83 -11.66 16.16
C LYS A 101 9.44 -11.94 16.74
N GLU A 102 9.21 -11.58 18.00
CA GLU A 102 7.95 -11.81 18.74
C GLU A 102 6.96 -10.66 18.57
N ILE A 103 7.37 -9.57 17.94
CA ILE A 103 6.54 -8.41 17.63
C ILE A 103 5.40 -8.83 16.71
N ARG A 104 4.17 -8.53 17.13
CA ARG A 104 2.96 -8.64 16.33
C ARG A 104 2.19 -7.35 16.39
N PHE A 105 1.75 -6.86 15.24
CA PHE A 105 0.89 -5.69 15.16
C PHE A 105 -0.55 -6.10 15.43
N ASN A 106 -1.23 -5.33 16.26
CA ASN A 106 -2.64 -5.49 16.54
C ASN A 106 -3.34 -4.15 16.32
N LEU A 107 -4.60 -4.21 15.90
CA LEU A 107 -5.46 -3.04 15.76
C LEU A 107 -6.53 -3.13 16.83
N HIS A 108 -6.56 -2.15 17.74
CA HIS A 108 -7.64 -2.04 18.71
C HIS A 108 -8.75 -1.19 18.09
N ASP A 109 -9.98 -1.73 18.03
CA ASP A 109 -11.13 -1.11 17.35
C ASP A 109 -12.38 -1.09 18.26
N GLU A 110 -12.22 -0.56 19.48
CA GLU A 110 -13.35 -0.44 20.42
C GLU A 110 -13.95 0.97 20.49
N LYS A 111 -13.12 2.01 20.58
CA LYS A 111 -13.58 3.41 20.75
C LYS A 111 -12.80 4.37 19.86
N GLU A 112 -11.48 4.22 19.85
CA GLU A 112 -10.57 4.89 18.93
C GLU A 112 -9.67 3.83 18.30
N LYS A 113 -9.47 3.94 16.97
CA LYS A 113 -8.60 3.05 16.23
C LYS A 113 -7.15 3.42 16.49
N PHE A 114 -6.43 2.56 17.20
CA PHE A 114 -4.99 2.71 17.37
C PHE A 114 -4.28 1.39 17.06
N TYR A 115 -3.07 1.53 16.53
CA TYR A 115 -2.18 0.40 16.33
C TYR A 115 -1.35 0.18 17.58
N GLU A 116 -1.12 -1.09 17.91
CA GLU A 116 -0.22 -1.47 18.98
C GLU A 116 0.71 -2.60 18.52
N ILE A 117 1.89 -2.63 19.11
CA ILE A 117 2.81 -3.76 19.02
C ILE A 117 2.66 -4.58 20.27
N VAL A 118 2.45 -5.88 20.09
CA VAL A 118 2.31 -6.84 21.18
C VAL A 118 3.42 -7.86 21.08
N TYR A 119 4.10 -8.10 22.19
CA TYR A 119 5.03 -9.22 22.34
C TYR A 119 4.26 -10.43 22.82
N LYS A 120 4.15 -11.47 21.98
CA LYS A 120 3.42 -12.70 22.31
C LYS A 120 4.36 -13.88 22.45
N ASP A 121 4.05 -14.73 23.42
CA ASP A 121 4.65 -16.04 23.60
C ASP A 121 3.54 -17.10 23.67
N GLY A 122 3.28 -17.71 22.52
CA GLY A 122 2.05 -18.46 22.30
C GLY A 122 0.82 -17.55 22.38
N GLU A 123 -0.13 -17.89 23.25
CA GLU A 123 -1.34 -17.09 23.49
C GLU A 123 -1.15 -15.97 24.53
N ASN A 124 -0.05 -16.00 25.30
CA ASN A 124 0.17 -15.05 26.37
C ASN A 124 0.78 -13.75 25.85
N VAL A 125 0.19 -12.63 26.24
CA VAL A 125 0.72 -11.29 25.99
C VAL A 125 1.73 -10.93 27.07
N LYS A 126 2.99 -10.72 26.68
CA LYS A 126 4.09 -10.34 27.59
C LYS A 126 4.20 -8.83 27.78
N ALA A 127 3.93 -8.04 26.75
CA ALA A 127 4.00 -6.59 26.80
C ALA A 127 3.26 -5.97 25.61
N SER A 128 2.73 -4.77 25.80
CA SER A 128 2.07 -3.99 24.75
C SER A 128 2.67 -2.60 24.62
N VAL A 129 2.87 -2.15 23.39
CA VAL A 129 3.38 -0.82 23.05
C VAL A 129 2.41 -0.16 22.08
N HIS A 130 1.69 0.85 22.57
CA HIS A 130 0.75 1.65 21.79
C HIS A 130 1.51 2.59 20.86
N LEU A 131 1.15 2.59 19.58
CA LEU A 131 1.74 3.46 18.58
C LEU A 131 0.96 4.77 18.51
N VAL A 132 1.67 5.87 18.78
CA VAL A 132 1.12 7.23 18.72
C VAL A 132 1.81 7.98 17.59
N CYS A 133 1.03 8.38 16.59
CA CYS A 133 1.50 9.25 15.53
C CYS A 133 1.71 10.67 16.10
N THR A 134 2.95 11.12 16.11
CA THR A 134 3.33 12.50 16.48
C THR A 134 4.23 13.08 15.40
N LEU A 135 4.15 14.39 15.17
CA LEU A 135 5.05 15.10 14.24
C LEU A 135 6.33 15.58 14.93
N GLU A 136 6.43 15.41 16.25
CA GLU A 136 7.57 15.78 17.07
C GLU A 136 8.62 14.66 17.15
N ASP A 137 9.58 14.82 18.06
CA ASP A 137 10.63 13.85 18.32
C ASP A 137 10.06 12.49 18.80
N THR A 138 10.85 11.45 18.56
CA THR A 138 10.49 10.09 18.95
C THR A 138 10.72 9.88 20.45
N PHE A 139 9.69 9.43 21.16
CA PHE A 139 9.76 9.16 22.60
C PHE A 139 9.02 7.87 22.97
N ILE A 140 9.39 7.30 24.11
CA ILE A 140 8.63 6.23 24.76
C ILE A 140 8.17 6.70 26.14
N LYS A 141 6.96 6.34 26.52
CA LYS A 141 6.40 6.61 27.85
C LYS A 141 5.76 5.38 28.46
N ILE A 142 5.92 5.18 29.75
CA ILE A 142 5.25 4.11 30.48
C ILE A 142 3.80 4.54 30.76
N LEU A 143 2.84 3.72 30.36
CA LEU A 143 1.42 3.89 30.71
C LEU A 143 1.07 3.06 31.93
N ILE A 144 1.51 1.80 31.95
CA ILE A 144 1.33 0.88 33.07
C ILE A 144 2.67 0.22 33.36
N ALA A 145 3.23 0.54 34.52
CA ALA A 145 4.46 -0.06 35.02
C ALA A 145 4.16 -1.42 35.67
N ASN A 146 4.24 -2.49 34.88
CA ASN A 146 4.14 -3.87 35.38
C ASN A 146 5.31 -4.72 34.85
N SER A 147 5.82 -5.64 35.66
CA SER A 147 6.90 -6.55 35.28
C SER A 147 6.43 -7.70 34.38
N THR A 148 5.13 -8.00 34.31
CA THR A 148 4.59 -9.14 33.53
C THR A 148 3.84 -8.77 32.26
N ASN A 149 3.20 -7.60 32.24
CA ASN A 149 2.40 -7.08 31.14
C ASN A 149 2.40 -5.54 31.14
N PRO A 150 3.56 -4.91 30.93
CA PRO A 150 3.63 -3.47 30.86
C PRO A 150 2.91 -2.95 29.62
N GLN A 151 2.40 -1.72 29.76
CA GLN A 151 1.88 -0.94 28.63
C GLN A 151 2.73 0.31 28.46
N LEU A 152 3.24 0.52 27.26
CA LEU A 152 4.03 1.70 26.90
C LEU A 152 3.38 2.42 25.72
N ALA A 153 3.63 3.72 25.60
CA ALA A 153 3.26 4.52 24.44
C ALA A 153 4.54 4.95 23.71
N LEU A 154 4.62 4.61 22.43
CA LEU A 154 5.68 5.03 21.53
C LEU A 154 5.14 6.15 20.64
N GLY A 155 5.62 7.37 20.87
CA GLY A 155 5.38 8.51 19.99
C GLY A 155 6.45 8.57 18.92
N SER A 156 6.09 8.52 17.63
CA SER A 156 7.03 8.79 16.54
C SER A 156 6.32 9.25 15.26
N PRO A 157 6.98 10.06 14.40
CA PRO A 157 6.50 10.31 13.04
C PRO A 157 6.43 9.04 12.20
N HIS A 158 7.27 8.05 12.50
CA HIS A 158 7.31 6.77 11.80
C HIS A 158 6.18 5.82 12.23
N ALA A 159 5.53 6.09 13.37
CA ALA A 159 4.35 5.37 13.82
C ALA A 159 3.06 5.77 13.07
N CYS A 160 3.12 6.82 12.24
CA CYS A 160 2.01 7.26 11.42
C CYS A 160 1.75 6.30 10.25
N VAL A 161 0.48 6.15 9.86
CA VAL A 161 0.12 5.40 8.65
C VAL A 161 0.57 6.19 7.43
N ILE A 162 1.50 5.61 6.68
CA ILE A 162 1.95 6.13 5.40
C ILE A 162 0.98 5.62 4.35
N THR A 163 0.09 6.49 3.89
CA THR A 163 -0.79 6.22 2.75
C THR A 163 -0.15 6.81 1.51
N GLU A 164 0.41 5.95 0.66
CA GLU A 164 0.76 6.34 -0.70
C GLU A 164 -0.54 6.68 -1.42
N LYS A 165 -0.62 7.91 -1.95
CA LYS A 165 -1.74 8.28 -2.81
C LYS A 165 -1.58 7.52 -4.11
N SER A 166 -2.21 6.35 -4.20
CA SER A 166 -2.35 5.63 -5.45
C SER A 166 -3.33 6.41 -6.33
N GLY A 167 -2.80 7.38 -7.06
CA GLY A 167 -3.49 7.94 -8.21
C GLY A 167 -3.73 6.83 -9.23
N LEU A 168 -4.85 6.93 -9.95
CA LEU A 168 -5.04 6.12 -11.15
C LEU A 168 -3.81 6.30 -12.04
N SER A 169 -3.22 5.20 -12.49
CA SER A 169 -2.10 5.25 -13.44
C SER A 169 -2.50 6.15 -14.61
N THR A 170 -1.58 7.00 -15.07
CA THR A 170 -1.83 7.91 -16.21
C THR A 170 -2.37 7.15 -17.42
N GLY A 171 -1.94 5.91 -17.63
CA GLY A 171 -2.46 5.04 -18.68
C GLY A 171 -3.94 4.69 -18.49
N SER A 172 -4.36 4.39 -17.26
CA SER A 172 -5.77 4.10 -16.95
C SER A 172 -6.66 5.33 -17.16
N VAL A 173 -6.18 6.52 -16.80
CA VAL A 173 -6.89 7.79 -17.04
C VAL A 173 -7.05 8.03 -18.55
N LEU A 174 -5.99 7.82 -19.33
CA LEU A 174 -6.02 7.97 -20.78
C LEU A 174 -7.01 6.99 -21.43
N LEU A 175 -6.98 5.72 -21.04
CA LEU A 175 -7.92 4.71 -21.53
C LEU A 175 -9.37 5.08 -21.21
N LEU A 176 -9.63 5.56 -20.00
CA LEU A 176 -10.96 6.00 -19.59
C LEU A 176 -11.45 7.16 -20.47
N ILE A 177 -10.64 8.19 -20.68
CA ILE A 177 -10.97 9.31 -21.56
C ILE A 177 -11.24 8.81 -23.00
N PHE A 178 -10.39 7.92 -23.51
CA PHE A 178 -10.55 7.33 -24.83
C PHE A 178 -11.90 6.62 -24.97
N PHE A 179 -12.24 5.70 -24.06
CA PHE A 179 -13.50 4.96 -24.14
C PHE A 179 -14.74 5.85 -23.98
N ILE A 180 -14.70 6.86 -23.11
CA ILE A 180 -15.81 7.82 -22.97
C ILE A 180 -15.98 8.65 -24.26
N SER A 181 -14.88 9.20 -24.79
CA SER A 181 -14.92 9.98 -26.04
C SER A 181 -15.40 9.15 -27.23
N PHE A 182 -14.94 7.90 -27.31
CA PHE A 182 -15.32 6.95 -28.34
C PHE A 182 -16.81 6.63 -28.23
N GLY A 183 -17.30 6.28 -27.04
CA GLY A 183 -18.72 6.04 -26.79
C GLY A 183 -19.59 7.24 -27.15
N ALA A 184 -19.20 8.46 -26.74
CA ALA A 184 -19.92 9.68 -27.08
C ALA A 184 -19.95 9.94 -28.60
N TYR A 185 -18.83 9.70 -29.30
CA TYR A 185 -18.73 9.83 -30.75
C TYR A 185 -19.67 8.86 -31.48
N PHE A 186 -19.67 7.57 -31.10
CA PHE A 186 -20.54 6.58 -31.73
C PHE A 186 -22.01 6.84 -31.42
N VAL A 187 -22.38 7.05 -30.15
CA VAL A 187 -23.77 7.28 -29.76
C VAL A 187 -24.30 8.56 -30.39
N GLY A 188 -23.59 9.68 -30.26
CA GLY A 188 -24.01 10.96 -30.84
C GLY A 188 -24.10 10.90 -32.36
N GLY A 189 -23.08 10.34 -33.01
CA GLY A 189 -23.06 10.24 -34.46
C GLY A 189 -24.14 9.30 -35.00
N ILE A 190 -24.36 8.13 -34.39
CA ILE A 190 -25.44 7.20 -34.74
C ILE A 190 -26.80 7.88 -34.62
N LEU A 191 -27.06 8.58 -33.52
CA LEU A 191 -28.33 9.29 -33.32
C LEU A 191 -28.57 10.32 -34.42
N ILE A 192 -27.56 11.12 -34.77
CA ILE A 192 -27.67 12.13 -35.83
C ILE A 192 -27.89 11.48 -37.21
N LEU A 193 -27.08 10.48 -37.57
CA LEU A 193 -27.16 9.79 -38.86
C LEU A 193 -28.49 9.04 -39.02
N TYR A 194 -28.95 8.40 -37.96
CA TYR A 194 -30.18 7.63 -37.95
C TYR A 194 -31.43 8.53 -37.99
N PHE A 195 -31.53 9.49 -37.05
CA PHE A 195 -32.76 10.28 -36.91
C PHE A 195 -32.86 11.45 -37.89
N MET A 196 -31.75 12.16 -38.16
CA MET A 196 -31.80 13.32 -39.04
C MET A 196 -31.56 12.97 -40.51
N ARG A 197 -30.72 11.96 -40.77
CA ARG A 197 -30.31 11.60 -42.14
C ARG A 197 -30.99 10.34 -42.68
N GLY A 198 -31.72 9.61 -41.84
CA GLY A 198 -32.44 8.39 -42.24
C GLY A 198 -31.52 7.23 -42.64
N ALA A 199 -30.23 7.29 -42.27
CA ALA A 199 -29.28 6.22 -42.58
C ALA A 199 -29.70 4.90 -41.92
N ARG A 200 -29.55 3.79 -42.63
CA ARG A 200 -29.92 2.45 -42.16
C ARG A 200 -28.78 1.47 -42.35
N GLY A 201 -28.68 0.50 -41.45
CA GLY A 201 -27.63 -0.52 -41.49
C GLY A 201 -26.24 0.05 -41.20
N LEU A 202 -25.23 -0.37 -41.97
CA LEU A 202 -23.81 -0.03 -41.76
C LEU A 202 -23.49 1.45 -41.94
N GLU A 203 -24.31 2.20 -42.69
CA GLU A 203 -24.14 3.64 -42.90
C GLU A 203 -24.47 4.48 -41.66
N THR A 204 -25.07 3.86 -40.64
CA THR A 204 -25.36 4.53 -39.37
C THR A 204 -24.09 4.74 -38.54
N ILE A 205 -23.00 4.01 -38.86
CA ILE A 205 -21.71 4.15 -38.17
C ILE A 205 -21.00 5.43 -38.66
N PRO A 206 -20.68 6.37 -37.77
CA PRO A 206 -20.01 7.61 -38.15
C PRO A 206 -18.61 7.32 -38.71
N ASN A 207 -18.32 7.80 -39.92
CA ASN A 207 -17.05 7.59 -40.64
C ASN A 207 -16.68 6.11 -40.79
N VAL A 208 -17.63 5.27 -41.23
CA VAL A 208 -17.45 3.81 -41.35
C VAL A 208 -16.22 3.38 -42.16
N ASP A 209 -15.86 4.12 -43.21
CA ASP A 209 -14.70 3.79 -44.07
C ASP A 209 -13.37 3.94 -43.34
N PHE A 210 -13.26 4.91 -42.42
CA PHE A 210 -12.11 5.06 -41.54
C PHE A 210 -12.00 3.86 -40.58
N TRP A 211 -13.11 3.45 -39.96
CA TRP A 211 -13.10 2.31 -39.03
C TRP A 211 -12.82 0.98 -39.72
N ARG A 212 -13.20 0.84 -41.00
CA ARG A 212 -12.87 -0.33 -41.83
C ARG A 212 -11.39 -0.41 -42.17
N SER A 213 -10.73 0.71 -42.40
CA SER A 213 -9.29 0.73 -42.74
C SER A 213 -8.38 0.68 -41.50
N LEU A 214 -8.88 1.11 -40.33
CA LEU A 214 -8.10 1.18 -39.09
C LEU A 214 -7.35 -0.11 -38.71
N PRO A 215 -7.94 -1.34 -38.76
CA PRO A 215 -7.22 -2.56 -38.40
C PRO A 215 -6.01 -2.84 -39.31
N GLY A 216 -6.12 -2.49 -40.60
CA GLY A 216 -5.01 -2.58 -41.55
C GLY A 216 -3.89 -1.61 -41.20
N LEU A 217 -4.24 -0.34 -40.95
CA LEU A 217 -3.27 0.68 -40.55
C LEU A 217 -2.56 0.33 -39.23
N VAL A 218 -3.26 -0.26 -38.26
CA VAL A 218 -2.66 -0.70 -36.99
C VAL A 218 -1.69 -1.86 -37.22
N LYS A 219 -2.07 -2.85 -38.04
CA LYS A 219 -1.19 -3.97 -38.40
C LYS A 219 0.10 -3.45 -39.04
N ASP A 220 0.00 -2.53 -39.98
CA ASP A 220 1.15 -1.96 -40.68
C ASP A 220 2.05 -1.17 -39.71
N GLY A 221 1.47 -0.41 -38.78
CA GLY A 221 2.21 0.28 -37.73
C GLY A 221 2.94 -0.66 -36.76
N ILE A 222 2.32 -1.77 -36.36
CA ILE A 222 2.94 -2.79 -35.51
C ILE A 222 4.12 -3.44 -36.24
N ILE A 223 3.94 -3.83 -37.51
CA ILE A 223 5.02 -4.39 -38.32
C ILE A 223 6.19 -3.40 -38.39
N PHE A 224 5.92 -2.12 -38.67
CA PHE A 224 6.95 -1.08 -38.69
C PHE A 224 7.72 -0.96 -37.37
N LEU A 225 7.04 -1.02 -36.22
CA LEU A 225 7.67 -0.93 -34.90
C LEU A 225 8.54 -2.16 -34.57
N PHE A 226 8.11 -3.36 -34.94
CA PHE A 226 8.82 -4.61 -34.63
C PHE A 226 9.92 -4.95 -35.65
N SER A 227 9.79 -4.51 -36.90
CA SER A 227 10.80 -4.75 -37.95
C SER A 227 12.03 -3.85 -37.79
N GLY A 228 11.91 -2.73 -37.07
CA GLY A 228 12.95 -1.69 -37.02
C GLY A 228 13.31 -1.17 -38.41
N CYS A 229 14.24 -0.22 -38.54
CA CYS A 229 14.74 0.23 -39.84
C CYS A 229 15.59 -0.83 -40.58
N SER A 230 15.31 -2.13 -40.41
CA SER A 230 15.87 -3.17 -41.25
C SER A 230 14.96 -3.32 -42.46
N ALA A 231 15.45 -2.85 -43.62
CA ALA A 231 14.79 -3.04 -44.91
C ALA A 231 14.71 -4.55 -45.21
N SER A 232 13.67 -5.20 -44.72
CA SER A 232 13.33 -6.55 -45.11
C SER A 232 12.80 -6.45 -46.53
N SER A 233 13.64 -6.78 -47.50
CA SER A 233 13.25 -6.93 -48.90
C SER A 233 12.02 -7.83 -48.95
N ILE A 234 10.87 -7.24 -49.31
CA ILE A 234 9.65 -7.98 -49.61
C ILE A 234 10.02 -8.89 -50.79
N THR A 235 10.19 -10.19 -50.56
CA THR A 235 10.33 -11.17 -51.63
C THR A 235 8.98 -11.29 -52.31
N THR A 236 8.75 -10.45 -53.32
CA THR A 236 7.64 -10.62 -54.25
C THR A 236 7.87 -11.86 -55.12
N PRO A 237 6.83 -12.61 -55.51
CA PRO A 237 6.94 -13.89 -56.23
C PRO A 237 7.71 -13.85 -57.57
N GLU A 238 7.98 -12.67 -58.11
CA GLU A 238 8.63 -12.41 -59.41
C GLU A 238 10.11 -12.84 -59.53
N THR A 239 10.69 -13.51 -58.52
CA THR A 239 12.14 -13.86 -58.53
C THR A 239 12.44 -15.30 -58.99
N TYR A 240 11.43 -16.12 -59.30
CA TYR A 240 11.64 -17.52 -59.74
C TYR A 240 12.03 -17.68 -61.22
N ASP A 241 11.87 -16.64 -62.05
CA ASP A 241 12.12 -16.71 -63.50
C ASP A 241 13.55 -16.32 -63.94
N ARG A 242 14.52 -16.41 -63.03
CA ARG A 242 15.95 -16.31 -63.39
C ARG A 242 16.77 -17.41 -62.75
N ILE A 243 16.71 -18.60 -63.33
CA ILE A 243 17.81 -19.60 -63.32
C ILE A 243 17.90 -20.21 -64.72
#